data_AF-A0A7L5E4E9-F1
#
_entry.id   AF-A0A7L5E4E9-F1
#
_cell.length_a   1.000
_cell.length_b   1.000
_cell.length_c   1.000
_cell.angle_alpha   90.00
_cell.angle_beta   90.00
_cell.angle_gamma   90.00
#
_symmetry.space_group_name_H-M   'P 1'
#
loop_
_entity.id
_entity.type
_entity.pdbx_description
1 polymer ?
#
loop_
_entity_poly.entity_id
_entity_poly.type
_entity_poly.pdbx_seq_one_letter_code
_entity_poly.pdbx_strand_id
1 'polypeptide(L)'
;MTENTNNSVNSKQEFTINYSERELSCWVEREGNILHLHIDNNINADFEIQSDDSLKQISGPELPPSNIDYIRRRVLTDKVSDTGKGSGI
;
A
#
# COMPACT_ATOMS: atom_id res chain seq x y z
N MET A 1 -21.61 -17.82 20.13
CA MET A 1 -21.59 -16.35 20.26
C MET A 1 -20.18 -15.93 20.61
N THR A 2 -19.44 -15.45 19.61
CA THR A 2 -18.30 -14.54 19.79
C THR A 2 -18.50 -13.47 18.72
N GLU A 3 -19.35 -12.51 19.04
CA GLU A 3 -19.25 -11.17 18.49
C GLU A 3 -17.97 -10.54 19.02
N ASN A 4 -17.18 -9.95 18.12
CA ASN A 4 -16.11 -8.96 18.29
C ASN A 4 -15.28 -9.08 16.98
N THR A 5 -15.27 -8.13 16.04
CA THR A 5 -15.13 -6.69 16.21
C THR A 5 -15.72 -6.00 14.97
N ASN A 6 -16.81 -5.26 15.14
CA ASN A 6 -17.08 -4.13 14.25
C ASN A 6 -16.08 -3.04 14.65
N ASN A 7 -15.03 -2.76 13.87
CA ASN A 7 -14.42 -1.44 13.94
C ASN A 7 -13.65 -1.07 12.66
N SER A 8 -14.24 -0.10 11.95
CA SER A 8 -13.65 0.75 10.91
C SER A 8 -13.15 0.10 9.62
N VAL A 9 -13.58 0.68 8.51
CA VAL A 9 -13.23 0.34 7.13
C VAL A 9 -11.79 0.77 6.84
N ASN A 10 -10.83 0.31 7.64
CA ASN A 10 -9.42 0.48 7.32
C ASN A 10 -9.09 -0.49 6.20
N SER A 11 -8.85 0.06 5.00
CA SER A 11 -8.41 -0.68 3.81
C SER A 11 -6.98 -1.17 4.00
N LYS A 12 -6.75 -2.00 5.02
CA LYS A 12 -5.50 -2.67 5.27
C LYS A 12 -5.33 -3.76 4.21
N GLN A 13 -4.28 -3.64 3.41
CA GLN A 13 -3.92 -4.64 2.41
C GLN A 13 -2.66 -5.37 2.84
N GLU A 14 -2.79 -6.69 3.01
CA GLU A 14 -1.69 -7.57 3.41
C GLU A 14 -1.13 -8.29 2.17
N PHE A 15 0.19 -8.35 2.05
CA PHE A 15 0.90 -9.00 0.95
C PHE A 15 2.29 -9.47 1.41
N THR A 16 2.80 -10.54 0.82
CA THR A 16 4.16 -11.00 1.04
C THR A 16 5.09 -10.46 -0.03
N ILE A 17 6.26 -9.96 0.37
CA ILE A 17 7.33 -9.59 -0.57
C ILE A 17 8.52 -10.51 -0.36
N ASN A 18 9.22 -10.81 -1.45
CA ASN A 18 10.50 -11.49 -1.37
C ASN A 18 11.61 -10.43 -1.28
N TYR A 19 12.19 -10.28 -0.11
CA TYR A 19 13.24 -9.30 0.15
C TYR A 19 14.46 -10.02 0.75
N SER A 20 15.62 -9.87 0.12
CA SER A 20 16.87 -10.55 0.52
C SER A 20 16.70 -12.07 0.70
N GLU A 21 16.07 -12.74 -0.28
CA GLU A 21 15.83 -14.19 -0.31
C GLU A 21 14.94 -14.71 0.83
N ARG A 22 14.22 -13.80 1.52
CA ARG A 22 13.25 -14.13 2.56
C ARG A 22 11.88 -13.62 2.16
N GLU A 23 10.87 -14.45 2.41
CA GLU A 23 9.48 -14.04 2.33
C GLU A 23 9.13 -13.26 3.59
N LEU A 24 8.83 -11.98 3.44
CA LEU A 24 8.44 -11.10 4.53
C LEU A 24 6.96 -10.74 4.38
N SER A 25 6.21 -10.93 5.46
CA SER A 25 4.82 -10.52 5.56
C SER A 25 4.75 -9.01 5.72
N CYS A 26 4.08 -8.35 4.78
CA CYS A 26 3.92 -6.91 4.74
C CYS A 26 2.45 -6.54 4.75
N TRP A 27 2.14 -5.37 5.27
CA TRP A 27 0.82 -4.80 5.13
C TRP A 27 0.91 -3.29 5.03
N VAL A 28 -0.02 -2.73 4.27
CA VAL A 28 -0.16 -1.30 4.11
C VAL A 28 -1.54 -0.89 4.58
N GLU A 29 -1.60 0.19 5.35
CA GLU A 29 -2.84 0.80 5.81
C GLU A 29 -2.91 2.23 5.29
N ARG A 30 -4.04 2.60 4.71
CA ARG A 30 -4.29 3.96 4.24
C ARG A 30 -5.09 4.72 5.28
N GLU A 31 -4.47 5.75 5.85
CA GLU A 31 -5.11 6.70 6.75
C GLU A 31 -5.18 8.09 6.07
N GLY A 32 -6.30 8.35 5.38
CA GLY A 32 -6.50 9.60 4.63
C GLY A 32 -5.50 9.76 3.48
N ASN A 33 -4.52 10.66 3.67
CA ASN A 33 -3.42 10.93 2.74
C ASN A 33 -2.11 10.25 3.15
N ILE A 34 -2.08 9.49 4.24
CA ILE A 34 -0.88 8.77 4.69
C ILE A 34 -1.07 7.28 4.44
N LEU A 35 0.01 6.62 4.00
CA LEU A 35 0.13 5.17 3.88
C LEU A 35 1.14 4.67 4.90
N HIS A 36 0.67 3.88 5.83
CA HIS A 36 1.47 3.19 6.83
C HIS A 36 1.86 1.82 6.28
N LEU A 37 3.11 1.68 5.87
CA LEU A 37 3.69 0.43 5.44
C LEU A 37 4.40 -0.24 6.61
N HIS A 38 4.02 -1.47 6.87
CA HIS A 38 4.64 -2.32 7.87
C HIS A 38 5.18 -3.56 7.17
N ILE A 39 6.49 -3.76 7.24
CA ILE A 39 7.21 -4.92 6.70
C ILE A 39 7.85 -5.65 7.88
N ASP A 40 7.34 -6.85 8.19
CA ASP A 40 7.85 -7.66 9.29
C ASP A 40 7.90 -6.90 10.65
N ASN A 41 8.50 -7.48 11.69
CA ASN A 41 8.44 -6.95 13.05
C ASN A 41 9.44 -5.79 13.30
N ASN A 42 10.13 -5.30 12.27
CA ASN A 42 11.23 -4.33 12.44
C ASN A 42 11.30 -3.22 11.39
N ILE A 43 10.53 -3.27 10.30
CA ILE A 43 10.56 -2.22 9.27
C ILE A 43 9.19 -1.57 9.19
N ASN A 44 9.12 -0.28 9.52
CA ASN A 44 7.92 0.53 9.40
C ASN A 44 8.27 1.78 8.60
N ALA A 45 7.44 2.13 7.62
CA ALA A 45 7.64 3.30 6.77
C ALA A 45 6.30 4.00 6.52
N ASP A 46 6.32 5.32 6.52
CA ASP A 46 5.13 6.12 6.26
C ASP A 46 5.32 6.90 4.95
N PHE A 47 4.29 6.89 4.12
CA PHE A 47 4.27 7.60 2.85
C PHE A 47 3.10 8.57 2.79
N GLU A 48 3.35 9.80 2.35
CA GLU A 48 2.32 10.79 2.09
C GLU A 48 1.92 10.74 0.61
N ILE A 49 0.63 10.48 0.36
CA ILE A 49 -0.03 10.60 -0.93
C ILE A 49 -0.10 12.09 -1.28
N GLN A 50 0.67 12.48 -2.28
CA GLN A 50 0.64 13.83 -2.83
C GLN A 50 -0.59 14.03 -3.73
N SER A 51 -0.88 15.28 -4.07
CA SER A 51 -1.98 15.65 -4.98
C SER A 51 -1.84 15.11 -6.41
N ASP A 52 -0.63 14.68 -6.81
CA ASP A 52 -0.33 14.04 -8.11
C ASP A 52 -0.42 12.49 -8.03
N ASP A 53 -1.07 11.96 -6.99
CA ASP A 53 -1.13 10.53 -6.67
C ASP A 53 0.25 9.88 -6.40
N SER A 54 1.35 10.65 -6.31
CA SER A 54 2.68 10.13 -5.99
C SER A 54 2.82 9.82 -4.50
N LEU A 55 3.54 8.76 -4.15
CA LEU A 55 3.91 8.48 -2.76
C LEU A 55 5.24 9.14 -2.41
N LYS A 56 5.22 10.00 -1.39
CA LYS A 56 6.42 10.60 -0.83
C LYS A 56 6.73 9.95 0.50
N GLN A 57 7.87 9.29 0.63
CA GLN A 57 8.29 8.76 1.92
C GLN A 57 8.53 9.91 2.90
N ILE A 58 7.84 9.87 4.04
CA ILE A 58 7.98 10.85 5.13
C ILE A 58 8.62 10.23 6.38
N SER A 59 8.66 8.90 6.48
CA SER A 59 9.21 8.17 7.64
C SER A 59 9.69 6.76 7.25
N GLY A 60 10.53 6.17 8.11
CA GLY A 60 11.04 4.80 7.97
C GLY A 60 12.34 4.65 7.18
N PRO A 61 12.79 3.41 6.96
CA PRO A 61 14.00 3.14 6.19
C PRO A 61 13.77 3.40 4.70
N GLU A 62 14.79 3.91 4.01
CA GLU A 62 14.73 4.17 2.57
C GLU A 62 14.40 2.87 1.83
N LEU A 63 13.22 2.84 1.22
CA LEU A 63 12.76 1.69 0.45
C LEU A 63 13.14 1.88 -1.02
N PRO A 64 13.52 0.80 -1.71
CA PRO A 64 13.84 0.89 -3.12
C PRO A 64 12.61 1.38 -3.90
N PRO A 65 12.81 2.22 -4.94
CA PRO A 65 11.71 2.82 -5.70
C PRO A 65 10.78 1.77 -6.32
N SER A 66 11.30 0.58 -6.64
CA SER A 66 10.50 -0.57 -7.11
C SER A 66 9.42 -1.00 -6.12
N ASN A 67 9.73 -0.99 -4.81
CA ASN A 67 8.77 -1.36 -3.76
C ASN A 67 7.74 -0.26 -3.57
N ILE A 68 8.18 1.00 -3.55
CA ILE A 68 7.30 2.17 -3.43
C ILE A 68 6.28 2.19 -4.57
N ASP A 69 6.73 1.95 -5.80
CA ASP A 69 5.88 1.89 -6.99
C ASP A 69 4.89 0.69 -6.94
N TYR A 70 5.34 -0.46 -6.46
CA TYR A 70 4.47 -1.62 -6.24
C TYR A 70 3.36 -1.33 -5.23
N ILE A 71 3.70 -0.73 -4.09
CA ILE A 71 2.74 -0.35 -3.03
C ILE A 71 1.78 0.72 -3.55
N ARG A 72 2.31 1.74 -4.23
CA ARG A 72 1.52 2.80 -4.87
C ARG A 72 0.45 2.20 -5.77
N ARG A 73 0.85 1.32 -6.70
CA ARG A 73 -0.11 0.62 -7.57
C ARG A 73 -1.08 -0.19 -6.74
N ARG A 74 -0.63 -0.96 -5.76
CA ARG A 74 -1.54 -1.81 -4.99
C ARG A 74 -2.60 -1.03 -4.21
N VAL A 75 -2.25 0.15 -3.68
CA VAL A 75 -3.16 0.99 -2.87
C VAL A 75 -3.98 1.96 -3.71
N LEU A 76 -3.43 2.53 -4.79
CA LEU A 76 -4.10 3.52 -5.63
C LEU A 76 -4.81 2.90 -6.85
N THR A 77 -4.37 1.74 -7.36
CA THR A 77 -5.00 1.06 -8.51
C THR A 77 -6.36 0.42 -8.19
N ASP A 78 -6.79 0.40 -6.93
CA ASP A 78 -8.17 0.01 -6.57
C ASP A 78 -9.25 0.94 -7.18
N LYS A 79 -8.84 2.03 -7.87
CA LYS A 79 -9.72 2.97 -8.58
C LYS A 79 -9.59 3.02 -10.11
N VAL A 80 -8.93 2.05 -10.75
CA VAL A 80 -8.91 1.98 -12.23
C VAL A 80 -9.45 0.64 -12.73
N SER A 81 -10.76 0.49 -12.57
CA SER A 81 -11.56 -0.43 -13.38
C SER A 81 -12.94 0.17 -13.64
N ASP A 82 -12.97 1.39 -14.20
CA ASP A 82 -14.08 1.78 -15.07
C ASP A 82 -13.62 2.73 -16.17
N THR A 83 -14.05 2.40 -17.40
CA THR A 83 -13.95 3.15 -18.67
C THR A 83 -12.58 3.31 -19.34
N GLY A 84 -12.29 2.37 -20.25
CA GLY A 84 -11.28 2.49 -21.29
C GLY A 84 -11.57 1.61 -22.51
N LYS A 85 -12.85 1.53 -22.94
CA LYS A 85 -13.18 1.08 -24.30
C LYS A 85 -12.54 2.08 -25.29
N GLY A 86 -11.41 1.71 -25.87
CA GLY A 86 -10.83 2.38 -27.04
C GLY A 86 -10.84 1.42 -28.22
N SER A 87 -11.94 1.42 -28.98
CA SER A 87 -11.92 0.99 -30.38
C SER A 87 -11.01 1.92 -31.17
N GLY A 88 -10.22 1.33 -32.08
CA GLY A 88 -9.51 2.03 -33.16
C GLY A 88 -8.36 1.14 -33.62
N ILE A 89 -8.30 0.62 -34.84
CA ILE A 89 -9.06 0.80 -36.09
C ILE A 89 -8.93 -0.51 -36.87
#